data_AF-A0A838VGD7-F1
#
_entry.id   AF-A0A838VGD7-F1
#
_cell.length_a   1.000
_cell.length_b   1.000
_cell.length_c   1.000
_cell.angle_alpha   90.00
_cell.angle_beta   90.00
_cell.angle_gamma   90.00
#
_symmetry.space_group_name_H-M   'P 1'
#
loop_
_entity.id
_entity.type
_entity.pdbx_description
1 polymer ?
#
loop_
_entity_poly.entity_id
_entity_poly.type
_entity_poly.pdbx_seq_one_letter_code
_entity_poly.pdbx_strand_id
1 'polypeptide(L)'
;DEEDIALVQAIERALTETQMSIDRFLFDWAGGEPRGGGYAEEAFAPYRAVVAPYASALDLNDPYWADPEPCSMLIEEVEALWKPIADADDWAPVEAKIASVRRMGAALANRVSPAKEGFA
;
A
#
# COMPACT_ATOMS: atom_id res chain seq x y z
N ASP A 1 -7.95 13.30 -15.51
CA ASP A 1 -8.01 14.75 -15.80
C ASP A 1 -6.87 15.50 -15.12
N GLU A 2 -6.82 16.83 -15.18
CA GLU A 2 -5.70 17.65 -14.67
C GLU A 2 -5.40 17.41 -13.18
N GLU A 3 -6.44 17.19 -12.37
CA GLU A 3 -6.32 16.84 -10.94
C GLU A 3 -5.65 15.47 -10.73
N ASP A 4 -5.96 14.47 -11.55
CA ASP A 4 -5.32 13.15 -11.48
C ASP A 4 -3.83 13.22 -11.84
N ILE A 5 -3.47 14.09 -12.79
CA ILE A 5 -2.07 14.32 -13.17
C ILE A 5 -1.32 14.98 -12.00
N ALA A 6 -1.93 15.99 -11.37
CA ALA A 6 -1.34 16.66 -10.21
C ALA A 6 -1.13 15.69 -9.03
N LEU A 7 -2.09 14.79 -8.80
CA LEU A 7 -2.00 13.75 -7.78
C LEU A 7 -0.80 12.81 -8.03
N VAL A 8 -0.67 12.28 -9.25
CA VAL A 8 0.43 11.38 -9.61
C VAL A 8 1.79 12.09 -9.49
N GLN A 9 1.91 13.30 -10.04
CA GLN A 9 3.16 14.07 -9.99
C GLN A 9 3.59 14.40 -8.56
N ALA A 10 2.63 14.72 -7.67
CA ALA A 10 2.92 14.99 -6.27
C ALA A 10 3.47 13.75 -5.55
N ILE A 11 2.89 12.57 -5.80
CA ILE A 11 3.37 11.30 -5.22
C ILE A 11 4.76 10.95 -5.78
N GLU A 12 4.94 10.98 -7.10
CA GLU A 12 6.21 10.62 -7.75
C GLU A 12 7.36 11.47 -7.22
N ARG A 13 7.14 12.78 -7.09
CA ARG A 13 8.12 13.71 -6.51
C ARG A 13 8.44 13.35 -5.06
N ALA A 14 7.42 13.16 -4.21
CA ALA A 14 7.63 12.88 -2.80
C ALA A 14 8.37 11.55 -2.57
N LEU A 15 7.99 10.48 -3.30
CA LEU A 15 8.66 9.18 -3.20
C LEU A 15 10.10 9.23 -3.70
N THR A 16 10.36 9.99 -4.76
CA THR A 16 11.73 10.17 -5.28
C THR A 16 12.60 10.94 -4.30
N GLU A 17 12.10 12.04 -3.73
CA GLU A 17 12.88 12.87 -2.78
C GLU A 17 13.17 12.13 -1.47
N THR A 18 12.20 11.36 -0.95
CA THR A 18 12.31 10.67 0.34
C THR A 18 12.89 9.26 0.25
N GLN A 19 12.96 8.69 -0.96
CA GLN A 19 13.30 7.28 -1.19
C GLN A 19 12.37 6.32 -0.41
N MET A 20 11.15 6.75 -0.08
CA MET A 20 10.16 5.89 0.54
C MET A 20 9.72 4.79 -0.44
N SER A 21 9.60 3.56 0.07
CA SER A 21 9.13 2.45 -0.76
C SER A 21 7.66 2.63 -1.14
N ILE A 22 7.35 2.34 -2.40
CA ILE A 22 6.00 2.56 -2.96
C ILE A 22 4.94 1.67 -2.30
N ASP A 23 5.31 0.45 -1.91
CA ASP A 23 4.45 -0.49 -1.19
C ASP A 23 4.10 0.01 0.21
N ARG A 24 5.07 0.58 0.94
CA ARG A 24 4.81 1.24 2.23
C ARG A 24 3.88 2.43 2.07
N PHE A 25 4.17 3.28 1.09
CA PHE A 25 3.35 4.45 0.80
C PHE A 25 1.89 4.07 0.51
N LEU A 26 1.65 3.16 -0.44
CA LEU A 26 0.30 2.73 -0.80
C LEU A 26 -0.40 2.01 0.36
N PHE A 27 0.34 1.27 1.18
CA PHE A 27 -0.20 0.61 2.37
C PHE A 27 -0.67 1.61 3.42
N ASP A 28 0.10 2.66 3.69
CA ASP A 28 -0.28 3.69 4.67
C ASP A 28 -1.38 4.61 4.16
N TRP A 29 -1.29 5.00 2.89
CA TRP A 29 -2.20 5.91 2.20
C TRP A 29 -3.30 5.19 1.44
N ALA A 30 -3.77 4.04 1.92
CA ALA A 30 -4.94 3.37 1.35
C ALA A 30 -6.24 4.20 1.55
N GLY A 31 -6.25 5.47 1.10
CA GLY A 31 -7.28 6.51 1.07
C GLY A 31 -7.36 7.45 2.28
N GLY A 32 -7.35 8.76 2.00
CA GLY A 32 -7.77 9.86 2.88
C GLY A 32 -6.80 10.31 3.95
N GLU A 33 -6.30 9.40 4.78
CA GLU A 33 -5.39 9.75 5.88
C GLU A 33 -4.32 8.67 6.05
N PRO A 34 -3.05 9.05 6.27
CA PRO A 34 -1.99 8.07 6.45
C PRO A 34 -2.09 7.39 7.83
N ARG A 35 -1.88 6.08 7.86
CA ARG A 35 -1.76 5.30 9.11
C ARG A 35 -0.32 5.17 9.62
N GLY A 36 0.66 5.62 8.85
CA GLY A 36 2.09 5.58 9.16
C GLY A 36 2.71 6.97 9.40
N GLY A 37 4.01 6.98 9.70
CA GLY A 37 4.81 8.18 9.92
C GLY A 37 5.61 8.61 8.69
N GLY A 38 6.35 9.72 8.79
CA GLY A 38 7.22 10.24 7.71
C GLY A 38 6.50 11.14 6.69
N TYR A 39 5.17 11.26 6.78
CA TYR A 39 4.39 12.08 5.86
C TYR A 39 4.25 13.54 6.25
N ALA A 40 4.86 13.99 7.35
CA ALA A 40 4.83 15.40 7.76
C ALA A 40 5.85 16.26 7.01
N GLU A 41 6.82 15.65 6.33
CA GLU A 41 7.89 16.33 5.60
C GLU A 41 7.35 17.23 4.48
N GLU A 42 8.13 18.24 4.11
CA GLU A 42 7.79 19.21 3.05
C GLU A 42 7.60 18.52 1.70
N ALA A 43 8.36 17.45 1.43
CA ALA A 43 8.23 16.65 0.21
C ALA A 43 6.79 16.13 0.00
N PHE A 44 6.07 15.80 1.08
CA PHE A 44 4.69 15.31 1.01
C PHE A 44 3.64 16.42 1.07
N ALA A 45 4.00 17.69 1.31
CA ALA A 45 3.03 18.77 1.46
C ALA A 45 2.12 18.96 0.23
N PRO A 46 2.62 18.92 -1.02
CA PRO A 46 1.77 18.98 -2.21
C PRO A 46 0.79 17.81 -2.27
N TYR A 47 1.26 16.59 -1.96
CA TYR A 47 0.44 15.40 -1.98
C TYR A 47 -0.69 15.45 -0.94
N ARG A 48 -0.38 15.83 0.30
CA ARG A 48 -1.38 16.00 1.38
C ARG A 48 -2.49 16.97 0.97
N ALA A 49 -2.17 18.03 0.24
CA ALA A 49 -3.15 19.01 -0.21
C ALA A 49 -4.10 18.43 -1.27
N VAL A 50 -3.59 17.67 -2.25
CA VAL A 50 -4.40 17.14 -3.35
C VAL A 50 -5.19 15.87 -2.98
N VAL A 51 -4.70 15.08 -2.02
CA VAL A 51 -5.37 13.83 -1.59
C VAL A 51 -6.48 14.07 -0.56
N ALA A 52 -6.48 15.21 0.13
CA ALA A 52 -7.42 15.53 1.21
C ALA A 52 -8.92 15.31 0.90
N PRO A 53 -9.41 15.52 -0.34
CA PRO A 53 -10.82 15.27 -0.67
C PRO A 53 -11.19 13.77 -0.81
N TYR A 54 -10.19 12.89 -0.95
CA TYR A 54 -10.42 11.47 -1.18
C TYR A 54 -10.59 10.73 0.13
N ALA A 55 -11.46 9.73 0.15
CA ALA A 55 -11.58 8.79 1.27
C ALA A 55 -11.17 7.39 0.82
N SER A 56 -10.89 6.50 1.78
CA SER A 56 -10.65 5.10 1.45
C SER A 56 -11.87 4.44 0.82
N ALA A 57 -11.64 3.82 -0.34
CA ALA A 57 -12.58 2.90 -0.95
C ALA A 57 -12.42 1.46 -0.39
N LEU A 58 -11.44 1.23 0.49
CA LEU A 58 -11.12 -0.06 1.07
C LEU A 58 -11.64 -0.14 2.50
N ASP A 59 -12.15 -1.30 2.89
CA ASP A 59 -12.46 -1.55 4.28
C ASP A 59 -11.16 -1.87 5.03
N LEU A 60 -10.69 -0.87 5.78
CA LEU A 60 -9.42 -0.93 6.50
C LEU A 60 -9.49 -1.68 7.84
N ASN A 61 -10.63 -2.31 8.16
CA ASN A 61 -10.78 -3.12 9.39
C ASN A 61 -10.17 -4.53 9.26
N ASP A 62 -9.73 -4.93 8.06
CA ASP A 62 -9.02 -6.20 7.89
C ASP A 62 -7.69 -6.19 8.68
N PRO A 63 -7.36 -7.25 9.45
CA PRO A 63 -6.11 -7.35 10.20
C PRO A 63 -4.85 -7.08 9.36
N TYR A 64 -4.89 -7.32 8.04
CA TYR A 64 -3.82 -6.97 7.12
C TYR A 64 -3.33 -5.53 7.27
N TRP A 65 -4.23 -4.57 7.48
CA TRP A 65 -3.89 -3.15 7.56
C TRP A 65 -3.23 -2.75 8.88
N ALA A 66 -3.22 -3.64 9.87
CA ALA A 66 -2.56 -3.45 11.16
C ALA A 66 -1.16 -4.09 11.20
N ASP A 67 -0.75 -4.79 10.15
CA ASP A 67 0.58 -5.37 10.07
C ASP A 67 1.67 -4.28 10.13
N PRO A 68 2.84 -4.60 10.73
CA PRO A 68 3.94 -3.66 10.80
C PRO A 68 4.50 -3.31 9.43
N GLU A 69 4.46 -4.24 8.46
CA GLU A 69 4.97 -4.06 7.10
C GLU A 69 3.98 -4.59 6.05
N PRO A 70 3.88 -3.94 4.88
CA PRO A 70 3.09 -4.46 3.77
C PRO A 70 3.67 -5.75 3.20
N CYS A 71 2.84 -6.51 2.48
CA CYS A 71 3.36 -7.59 1.64
C CYS A 71 4.05 -7.00 0.40
N SER A 72 5.37 -6.86 0.44
CA SER A 72 6.21 -6.36 -0.67
C SER A 72 6.31 -7.37 -1.82
N MET A 73 6.85 -6.95 -2.97
CA MET A 73 7.29 -7.85 -4.05
C MET A 73 8.66 -7.40 -4.59
N LEU A 74 9.57 -7.03 -3.68
CA LEU A 74 10.94 -6.66 -4.04
C LEU A 74 11.67 -7.85 -4.69
N ILE A 75 12.47 -7.56 -5.72
CA ILE A 75 13.16 -8.60 -6.50
C ILE A 75 14.10 -9.38 -5.59
N GLU A 76 14.86 -8.71 -4.75
CA GLU A 76 15.80 -9.30 -3.81
C GLU A 76 15.10 -10.20 -2.78
N GLU A 77 13.90 -9.81 -2.32
CA GLU A 77 13.08 -10.64 -1.44
C GLU A 77 12.66 -11.93 -2.17
N VAL A 78 12.16 -11.80 -3.40
CA VAL A 78 11.71 -12.96 -4.19
C VAL A 78 12.87 -13.88 -4.55
N GLU A 79 14.03 -13.34 -4.92
CA GLU A 79 15.25 -14.11 -5.21
C GLU A 79 15.74 -14.87 -3.96
N ALA A 80 15.65 -14.25 -2.78
CA ALA A 80 16.04 -14.90 -1.53
C ALA A 80 15.20 -16.15 -1.23
N LEU A 81 13.95 -16.23 -1.70
CA LEU A 81 13.09 -17.41 -1.53
C LEU A 81 13.59 -18.65 -2.29
N TRP A 82 14.44 -18.47 -3.30
CA TRP A 82 14.90 -19.57 -4.16
C TRP A 82 16.03 -20.36 -3.49
N LYS A 83 16.79 -19.72 -2.60
CA LYS A 83 17.93 -20.33 -1.92
C LYS A 83 17.55 -21.54 -1.05
N PRO A 84 16.53 -21.47 -0.17
CA PRO A 84 16.08 -22.64 0.60
C PRO A 84 15.60 -23.81 -0.27
N ILE A 85 14.96 -23.52 -1.40
CA ILE A 85 14.53 -24.54 -2.36
C ILE A 85 15.75 -25.23 -2.99
N ALA A 86 16.73 -24.46 -3.47
CA ALA A 86 17.92 -25.01 -4.10
C ALA A 86 18.80 -25.81 -3.14
N ASP A 87 18.96 -25.32 -1.90
CA ASP A 87 19.88 -25.91 -0.92
C ASP A 87 19.27 -27.11 -0.17
N ALA A 88 17.95 -27.10 0.06
CA ALA A 88 17.30 -28.04 0.97
C ALA A 88 15.93 -28.57 0.49
N ASP A 89 15.48 -28.21 -0.73
CA ASP A 89 14.12 -28.49 -1.21
C ASP A 89 13.04 -27.96 -0.24
N ASP A 90 13.34 -26.86 0.45
CA ASP A 90 12.42 -26.23 1.40
C ASP A 90 11.52 -25.22 0.67
N TRP A 91 10.26 -25.61 0.49
CA TRP A 91 9.22 -24.81 -0.14
C TRP A 91 8.45 -23.91 0.84
N ALA A 92 8.63 -24.09 2.15
CA ALA A 92 7.85 -23.38 3.16
C ALA A 92 7.93 -21.84 3.03
N PRO A 93 9.08 -21.22 2.71
CA PRO A 93 9.16 -19.76 2.52
C PRO A 93 8.30 -19.26 1.35
N VAL A 94 8.28 -19.99 0.23
CA VAL A 94 7.47 -19.64 -0.94
C VAL A 94 5.98 -19.80 -0.62
N GLU A 95 5.59 -20.90 0.04
CA GLU A 95 4.21 -21.12 0.45
C GLU A 95 3.72 -20.04 1.41
N ALA A 96 4.57 -19.63 2.37
CA ALA A 96 4.29 -18.52 3.26
C ALA A 96 4.11 -17.20 2.49
N LYS A 97 4.99 -16.91 1.51
CA LYS A 97 4.86 -15.71 0.66
C LYS A 97 3.54 -15.71 -0.13
N ILE A 98 3.16 -16.85 -0.72
CA ILE A 98 1.89 -17.02 -1.44
C ILE A 98 0.70 -16.77 -0.49
N ALA A 99 0.75 -17.29 0.73
CA ALA A 99 -0.30 -17.04 1.73
C ALA A 99 -0.42 -15.55 2.07
N SER A 100 0.70 -14.85 2.26
CA SER A 100 0.73 -13.39 2.49
C SER A 100 0.14 -12.60 1.32
N VAL A 101 0.51 -12.94 0.08
CA VAL A 101 -0.03 -12.28 -1.13
C VAL A 101 -1.54 -12.51 -1.25
N ARG A 102 -2.03 -13.72 -0.94
CA ARG A 102 -3.47 -14.02 -0.95
C ARG A 102 -4.22 -13.25 0.13
N ARG A 103 -3.63 -13.12 1.33
CA ARG A 103 -4.21 -12.30 2.41
C ARG A 103 -4.29 -10.83 2.02
N MET A 104 -3.21 -10.28 1.45
CA MET A 104 -3.23 -8.91 0.89
C MET A 104 -4.31 -8.76 -0.18
N GLY A 105 -4.43 -9.72 -1.10
CA GLY A 105 -5.45 -9.72 -2.14
C GLY A 105 -6.89 -9.72 -1.59
N ALA A 106 -7.14 -10.47 -0.52
CA ALA A 106 -8.44 -10.48 0.16
C ALA A 106 -8.74 -9.11 0.80
N ALA A 107 -7.77 -8.50 1.49
CA ALA A 107 -7.92 -7.16 2.07
C ALA A 107 -8.18 -6.08 1.00
N LEU A 108 -7.49 -6.14 -0.14
CA LEU A 108 -7.67 -5.22 -1.27
C LEU A 108 -9.02 -5.41 -2.01
N ALA A 109 -9.59 -6.62 -1.95
CA ALA A 109 -10.90 -6.91 -2.52
C ALA A 109 -12.05 -6.42 -1.63
N ASN A 110 -11.81 -6.20 -0.34
CA ASN A 110 -12.83 -5.73 0.60
C ASN A 110 -13.03 -4.21 0.44
N ARG A 111 -14.13 -3.82 -0.22
CA ARG A 111 -14.46 -2.43 -0.52
C ARG A 111 -15.52 -1.90 0.43
N VAL A 112 -15.38 -0.65 0.87
CA VAL A 112 -16.47 0.06 1.54
C VAL A 112 -17.57 0.29 0.50
N SER A 113 -18.79 -0.17 0.79
CA SER A 113 -19.93 0.20 -0.05
C SER A 113 -20.15 1.71 0.05
N PRO A 114 -20.36 2.43 -1.07
CA PRO A 114 -20.69 3.85 -0.98
C PRO A 114 -21.90 4.00 -0.04
N ALA A 115 -21.81 4.94 0.90
CA ALA A 115 -22.97 5.29 1.71
C ALA A 115 -24.12 5.57 0.74
N LYS A 116 -25.28 4.93 0.94
CA LYS A 116 -26.46 5.28 0.17
C LYS A 116 -26.71 6.76 0.40
N GLU A 117 -26.47 7.60 -0.61
CA GLU A 117 -26.95 8.98 -0.58
C GLU A 117 -28.46 8.91 -0.44
N GLY A 118 -28.95 9.24 0.75
CA GLY A 118 -30.38 9.37 1.00
C GLY A 118 -30.85 10.57 0.20
N PHE A 119 -31.58 10.32 -0.88
CA PHE A 119 -32.49 11.32 -1.42
C PHE A 119 -33.55 11.60 -0.35
N ALA A 120 -33.48 12.78 0.25
CA ALA A 120 -34.56 13.43 0.96
C ALA A 120 -34.99 14.66 0.15
#